data_AF-A0A942NIA0-F1
#
_entry.id   AF-A0A942NIA0-F1
#
_cell.length_a   1.000
_cell.length_b   1.000
_cell.length_c   1.000
_cell.angle_alpha   90.00
_cell.angle_beta   90.00
_cell.angle_gamma   90.00
#
_symmetry.space_group_name_H-M   'P 1'
#
loop_
_entity.id
_entity.type
_entity.pdbx_description
1 polymer ?
#
loop_
_entity_poly.entity_id
_entity_poly.type
_entity_poly.pdbx_seq_one_letter_code
_entity_poly.pdbx_strand_id
1 'polypeptide(L)' 'IPPKSNRKEEIQCDYWLYKERHAVECMFGKLKHYRRIATRYEKKAINYMGMLSFASVLLWLR' A
#
# COMPACT_ATOMS: atom_id res chain seq x y z
N ILE A 1 4.91 -9.95 -9.24
CA ILE A 1 3.74 -9.52 -10.05
C ILE A 1 3.52 -10.62 -11.07
N PRO A 2 2.33 -11.24 -11.12
CA PRO A 2 2.08 -12.39 -11.96
C PRO A 2 2.31 -12.02 -13.43
N PRO A 3 2.86 -12.95 -14.24
CA PRO A 3 3.07 -12.71 -15.65
C PRO A 3 1.73 -12.51 -16.37
N LYS A 4 1.72 -11.65 -17.39
CA LYS A 4 0.59 -11.55 -18.31
C LYS A 4 0.55 -12.79 -19.20
N SER A 5 -0.67 -13.24 -19.55
CA SER A 5 -0.90 -14.40 -20.42
C SER A 5 -0.22 -14.29 -21.79
N ASN A 6 -0.09 -13.07 -22.35
CA ASN A 6 0.55 -12.82 -23.65
C ASN A 6 2.07 -12.52 -23.56
N ARG A 7 2.75 -12.98 -22.50
CA ARG A 7 4.19 -12.71 -22.33
C ARG A 7 5.01 -13.78 -23.05
N LYS A 8 5.93 -13.36 -23.91
CA LYS A 8 6.80 -14.26 -24.70
C LYS A 8 7.86 -14.99 -23.86
N GLU A 9 8.33 -14.36 -22.79
CA GLU A 9 9.24 -14.96 -21.81
C GLU A 9 8.51 -15.24 -20.51
N GLU A 10 8.50 -16.50 -20.09
CA GLU A 10 7.87 -16.93 -18.85
C GLU A 10 8.68 -16.43 -17.65
N ILE A 11 8.00 -15.73 -16.73
CA ILE A 11 8.57 -15.38 -15.42
C ILE A 11 7.94 -16.28 -14.39
N GLN A 12 8.79 -17.02 -13.67
CA GLN A 12 8.33 -17.76 -12.50
C GLN A 12 7.82 -16.78 -11.44
N CYS A 13 6.54 -16.93 -11.09
CA CYS A 13 5.92 -16.14 -10.05
C CYS A 13 5.31 -17.10 -9.05
N ASP A 14 5.76 -17.01 -7.81
CA ASP A 14 5.12 -17.72 -6.71
C ASP A 14 3.79 -17.02 -6.38
N TYR A 15 2.68 -17.70 -6.64
CA TYR A 15 1.33 -17.17 -6.45
C TYR A 15 0.95 -17.08 -4.97
N TRP A 16 1.55 -17.90 -4.11
CA TRP A 16 1.32 -17.86 -2.67
C TRP A 16 1.95 -16.62 -2.07
N LEU A 17 3.23 -16.37 -2.40
CA LEU A 17 3.93 -15.14 -2.03
C LEU A 17 3.26 -13.91 -2.64
N TYR A 18 2.77 -13.99 -3.88
CA TYR A 18 2.06 -12.87 -4.50
C TYR A 18 0.76 -12.51 -3.76
N LYS A 19 0.07 -13.49 -3.15
CA LYS A 19 -1.17 -13.25 -2.40
C LYS A 19 -0.93 -12.39 -1.16
N GLU A 20 0.23 -12.46 -0.52
CA GLU A 20 0.55 -11.67 0.67
C GLU A 20 0.52 -10.15 0.43
N ARG A 21 0.73 -9.73 -0.82
CA ARG A 21 0.57 -8.33 -1.25
C ARG A 21 -0.82 -7.75 -0.92
N HIS A 22 -1.85 -8.59 -0.89
CA HIS A 22 -3.22 -8.15 -0.56
C HIS A 22 -3.29 -7.46 0.81
N ALA A 23 -2.54 -7.95 1.81
CA ALA A 23 -2.52 -7.34 3.14
C ALA A 23 -1.98 -5.90 3.10
N VAL A 24 -0.92 -5.68 2.32
CA VAL A 24 -0.33 -4.35 2.10
C VAL A 24 -1.30 -3.44 1.34
N GLU A 25 -1.96 -3.94 0.31
CA GLU A 25 -2.96 -3.17 -0.45
C GLU A 25 -4.17 -2.78 0.41
N CYS A 26 -4.65 -3.69 1.26
CA CYS A 26 -5.68 -3.41 2.25
C CYS A 26 -5.23 -2.35 3.27
N MET A 27 -4.00 -2.41 3.76
CA MET A 27 -3.45 -1.39 4.65
C MET A 27 -3.47 -0.01 3.98
N PHE A 28 -3.01 0.10 2.73
CA PHE A 28 -3.08 1.36 1.99
C PHE A 28 -4.50 1.82 1.70
N GLY A 29 -5.43 0.89 1.44
CA GLY A 29 -6.85 1.19 1.35
C GLY A 29 -7.38 1.84 2.62
N LYS A 30 -7.04 1.27 3.78
CA LYS A 30 -7.42 1.82 5.09
C LYS A 30 -6.79 3.20 5.35
N LEU A 31 -5.51 3.38 5.03
CA LEU A 31 -4.84 4.68 5.14
C LEU A 31 -5.49 5.77 4.25
N LYS A 32 -6.02 5.38 3.08
CA LYS A 32 -6.72 6.30 2.18
C LYS A 32 -8.13 6.69 2.65
N HIS A 33 -8.70 6.05 3.68
CA HIS A 33 -9.92 6.57 4.31
C HIS A 33 -9.68 7.93 4.99
N TYR A 34 -8.46 8.17 5.46
CA TYR A 34 -8.07 9.48 5.96
C TYR A 34 -7.89 10.46 4.78
N ARG A 35 -8.90 11.30 4.53
CA ARG A 35 -8.92 12.27 3.40
C ARG A 35 -7.63 13.07 3.29
N ARG A 36 -7.08 13.55 4.42
CA ARG A 36 -5.83 14.32 4.50
C ARG A 36 -4.63 13.57 3.89
N ILE A 37 -4.55 12.25 4.09
CA ILE A 37 -3.50 11.39 3.53
C ILE A 37 -3.79 11.11 2.06
N ALA A 38 -5.02 10.72 1.72
CA ALA A 38 -5.41 10.36 0.35
C ALA A 38 -5.18 11.50 -0.66
N THR A 39 -5.42 12.73 -0.24
CA THR A 39 -5.27 13.93 -1.08
C THR A 39 -3.93 14.65 -0.88
N ARG A 40 -3.03 14.10 -0.04
CA ARG A 40 -1.70 14.65 0.25
C ARG A 40 -1.73 16.16 0.60
N TYR A 41 -2.51 16.51 1.62
CA TYR A 41 -2.66 17.92 2.04
C TYR A 41 -1.34 18.56 2.52
N GLU A 42 -0.43 17.77 3.07
CA GLU A 42 0.83 18.28 3.61
C GLU A 42 1.78 18.71 2.50
N LYS A 43 2.16 20.00 2.49
CA LYS A 43 3.12 20.55 1.52
C LYS A 43 4.54 20.01 1.73
N LYS A 44 4.93 19.74 2.98
CA LYS A 44 6.26 19.22 3.33
C LYS A 44 6.23 17.70 3.43
N ALA A 45 7.25 17.06 2.86
CA ALA A 45 7.40 15.61 2.91
C ALA A 45 7.49 15.06 4.34
N ILE A 46 8.19 15.79 5.23
CA ILE A 46 8.35 15.42 6.64
C ILE A 46 6.99 15.35 7.35
N ASN A 47 6.14 16.35 7.16
CA ASN A 47 4.82 16.36 7.77
C ASN A 47 3.93 15.25 7.20
N TYR A 48 4.00 15.00 5.89
CA TYR A 48 3.27 13.89 5.27
C TYR A 48 3.70 12.54 5.85
N MET A 49 5.00 12.34 6.05
CA MET A 49 5.53 11.13 6.68
C MET A 49 5.11 11.00 8.15
N GLY A 50 5.04 12.10 8.88
CA GLY A 50 4.51 12.14 10.25
C GLY A 50 3.03 11.72 10.29
N MET A 51 2.21 12.28 9.39
CA MET A 51 0.78 11.91 9.27
C MET A 51 0.58 10.45 8.89
N LEU A 52 1.41 9.91 7.99
CA LEU A 52 1.40 8.49 7.64
C LEU A 52 1.72 7.63 8.85
N SER A 53 2.80 7.94 9.57
CA SER A 53 3.22 7.19 10.76
C SER A 53 2.14 7.21 11.84
N PHE A 54 1.55 8.38 12.09
CA PHE A 54 0.45 8.53 13.04
C PHE A 54 -0.78 7.68 12.65
N ALA A 55 -1.21 7.74 11.39
CA ALA A 55 -2.33 6.93 10.91
C ALA A 55 -2.02 5.43 10.92
N SER A 56 -0.77 5.03 10.66
CA SER A 56 -0.33 3.64 10.80
C SER A 56 -0.42 3.16 12.25
N VAL A 57 -0.03 3.97 13.23
CA VAL A 57 -0.16 3.65 14.65
C VAL A 57 -1.64 3.51 15.05
N LEU A 58 -2.50 4.42 14.61
CA LEU A 58 -3.95 4.32 14.86
C LEU A 58 -4.56 3.06 14.24
N LEU A 59 -4.10 2.67 13.06
CA LEU A 59 -4.53 1.45 12.39
C LEU A 59 -4.09 0.19 13.14
N TRP A 60 -2.91 0.25 13.77
CA TRP A 60 -2.34 -0.83 14.56
C TRP A 60 -3.04 -1.01 15.91
N LEU A 61 -3.45 0.09 16.54
CA LEU A 61 -4.16 0.07 17.83
C LEU A 61 -5.64 -0.34 17.71
N ARG A 62 -6.17 -0.44 16.49
CA ARG A 62 -7.54 -0.84 16.21
C ARG A 62 -7.66 -2.36 16.11
#